data_AF-A0A7J3QGE0-F1
#
_entry.id   AF-A0A7J3QGE0-F1
#
_cell.length_a   1.000
_cell.length_b   1.000
_cell.length_c   1.000
_cell.angle_alpha   90.00
_cell.angle_beta   90.00
_cell.angle_gamma   90.00
#
_symmetry.space_group_name_H-M   'P 1'
#
loop_
_entity.id
_entity.type
_entity.pdbx_description
1 polymer ?
#
loop_
_entity_poly.entity_id
_entity_poly.type
_entity_poly.pdbx_seq_one_letter_code
_entity_poly.pdbx_strand_id
1 'polypeptide(L)'
;GAKVESMEDGRQLAHDFIELARRLNVQLEAALTYGGQPIGYAIGPALEAREALAALTGDGPGSLIGKATGLAGLMLELGGAAQPGFGRQMAVEILQSGRAYEQMKRIIEAQGGDPNVKPEDVPVGDKVEVVRAQTSGYITRIYNDRINEVARAAGAPFHKGAGLRLFKKVGAKVEKGEPIMEIYAESEGRLDEALELVRSCPPIEIEGMIIEKISHMPRWEA
;
A
#
# COMPACT_ATOMS: atom_id res chain seq x y z
N GLY A 1 -0.64 -9.50 9.53
CA GLY A 1 -0.81 -8.33 8.63
C GLY A 1 -0.37 -8.66 7.21
N ALA A 2 0.88 -9.08 7.04
CA ALA A 2 1.31 -9.83 5.86
C ALA A 2 1.02 -11.34 6.05
N LYS A 3 1.04 -12.12 4.96
CA LYS A 3 0.86 -13.59 5.01
C LYS A 3 2.01 -14.31 5.73
N VAL A 4 3.18 -13.69 5.75
CA VAL A 4 4.37 -14.17 6.46
C VAL A 4 4.63 -13.19 7.60
N GLU A 5 4.63 -13.68 8.83
CA GLU A 5 4.65 -12.84 10.03
C GLU A 5 6.07 -12.62 10.56
N SER A 6 6.96 -13.60 10.41
CA SER A 6 8.33 -13.54 10.90
C SER A 6 9.37 -13.49 9.77
N MET A 7 10.53 -12.90 10.07
CA MET A 7 11.67 -12.91 9.15
C MET A 7 12.25 -14.32 8.95
N GLU A 8 12.08 -15.21 9.93
CA GLU A 8 12.53 -16.59 9.85
C GLU A 8 11.68 -17.37 8.83
N ASP A 9 10.35 -17.32 8.96
CA ASP A 9 9.42 -17.94 8.02
C ASP A 9 9.63 -17.41 6.59
N GLY A 10 9.89 -16.10 6.46
CA GLY A 10 10.19 -15.48 5.18
C GLY A 10 11.45 -16.04 4.53
N ARG A 11 12.52 -16.26 5.30
CA ARG A 11 13.76 -16.87 4.79
C ARG A 11 13.57 -18.33 4.42
N GLN A 12 12.81 -19.08 5.22
CA GLN A 12 12.50 -20.48 4.92
C GLN A 12 11.72 -20.59 3.60
N LEU A 13 10.67 -19.79 3.44
CA LEU A 13 9.88 -19.78 2.21
C LEU A 13 10.72 -19.36 0.99
N ALA A 14 11.60 -18.37 1.15
CA ALA A 14 12.53 -17.96 0.10
C ALA A 14 13.45 -19.11 -0.33
N HIS A 15 14.01 -19.85 0.63
CA HIS A 15 14.84 -21.02 0.35
C HIS A 15 14.09 -22.09 -0.43
N ASP A 16 12.84 -22.37 -0.05
CA ASP A 16 12.01 -23.36 -0.73
C ASP A 16 11.74 -22.96 -2.20
N PHE A 17 11.46 -21.68 -2.47
CA PHE A 17 11.29 -21.17 -3.83
C PHE A 17 12.57 -21.25 -4.66
N ILE A 18 13.72 -20.92 -4.08
CA ILE A 18 15.02 -20.99 -4.75
C ILE A 18 15.36 -22.44 -5.12
N GLU A 19 15.16 -23.38 -4.19
CA GLU A 19 15.41 -24.79 -4.43
C GLU A 19 14.47 -25.37 -5.51
N LEU A 20 13.20 -24.96 -5.52
CA LEU A 20 12.26 -25.35 -6.57
C LEU A 20 12.68 -24.78 -7.93
N ALA A 21 13.03 -23.49 -8.01
CA ALA A 21 13.46 -22.85 -9.24
C ALA A 21 14.71 -23.52 -9.82
N ARG A 22 15.67 -23.90 -8.97
CA ARG A 22 16.85 -24.67 -9.36
C ARG A 22 16.47 -26.00 -10.04
N ARG A 23 15.48 -26.72 -9.51
CA ARG A 23 14.99 -27.97 -10.11
C ARG A 23 14.30 -27.77 -11.46
N LEU A 24 13.74 -26.58 -11.68
CA LEU A 24 13.09 -26.19 -12.94
C LEU A 24 14.05 -25.49 -13.91
N ASN A 25 15.33 -25.36 -13.57
CA ASN A 25 16.33 -24.58 -14.33
C ASN A 25 15.92 -23.12 -14.56
N VAL A 26 15.24 -22.52 -13.58
CA VAL A 26 14.86 -21.10 -13.57
C VAL A 26 15.78 -20.36 -12.61
N GLN A 27 16.36 -19.25 -13.05
CA GLN A 27 17.07 -18.34 -12.14
C GLN A 27 16.05 -17.57 -11.31
N LEU A 28 16.21 -17.62 -9.98
CA LEU A 28 15.32 -16.96 -9.04
C LEU A 28 16.14 -16.32 -7.91
N GLU A 29 15.80 -15.08 -7.60
CA GLU A 29 16.22 -14.38 -6.38
C GLU A 29 14.98 -13.97 -5.58
N ALA A 30 15.10 -13.99 -4.26
CA ALA A 30 14.01 -13.66 -3.35
C ALA A 30 14.34 -12.41 -2.53
N ALA A 31 13.45 -11.42 -2.54
CA ALA A 31 13.57 -10.21 -1.75
C ALA A 31 12.50 -10.15 -0.65
N LEU A 32 12.93 -10.19 0.62
CA LEU A 32 12.06 -9.94 1.76
C LEU A 32 11.81 -8.44 1.89
N THR A 33 10.55 -8.03 1.89
CA THR A 33 10.17 -6.60 1.91
C THR A 33 9.26 -6.29 3.08
N TYR A 34 9.32 -5.05 3.56
CA TYR A 34 8.48 -4.60 4.67
C TYR A 34 7.00 -4.60 4.27
N GLY A 35 6.18 -5.25 5.10
CA GLY A 35 4.73 -5.38 4.92
C GLY A 35 3.91 -4.97 6.15
N GLY A 36 4.47 -4.12 7.02
CA GLY A 36 3.83 -3.73 8.28
C GLY A 36 2.74 -2.66 8.14
N GLN A 37 2.67 -1.97 7.00
CA GLN A 37 1.62 -1.00 6.66
C GLN A 37 1.34 -1.02 5.15
N PRO A 38 0.28 -0.37 4.64
CA PRO A 38 -0.01 -0.35 3.22
C PRO A 38 1.12 0.34 2.42
N ILE A 39 1.46 -0.22 1.26
CA ILE A 39 2.36 0.44 0.30
C ILE A 39 1.55 1.51 -0.44
N GLY A 40 2.15 2.67 -0.66
CA GLY A 40 1.42 3.80 -1.22
C GLY A 40 0.37 4.34 -0.24
N TYR A 41 -0.53 5.19 -0.70
CA TYR A 41 -1.64 5.73 0.08
C TYR A 41 -3.00 5.27 -0.44
N ALA A 42 -3.05 4.69 -1.63
CA ALA A 42 -4.26 4.19 -2.24
C ALA A 42 -4.48 2.70 -1.96
N ILE A 43 -5.74 2.32 -1.71
CA ILE A 43 -6.19 0.94 -1.59
C ILE A 43 -7.46 0.80 -2.43
N GLY A 44 -7.51 -0.22 -3.28
CA GLY A 44 -8.65 -0.49 -4.17
C GLY A 44 -8.33 -0.18 -5.63
N PRO A 45 -8.99 -0.86 -6.60
CA PRO A 45 -8.48 -0.98 -7.97
C PRO A 45 -8.28 0.35 -8.69
N ALA A 46 -9.27 1.24 -8.70
CA ALA A 46 -9.16 2.52 -9.36
C ALA A 46 -8.14 3.42 -8.66
N LEU A 47 -8.21 3.54 -7.33
CA LEU A 47 -7.31 4.40 -6.56
C LEU A 47 -5.84 3.96 -6.71
N GLU A 48 -5.57 2.65 -6.67
CA GLU A 48 -4.23 2.09 -6.90
C GLU A 48 -3.75 2.35 -8.34
N ALA A 49 -4.63 2.23 -9.33
CA ALA A 49 -4.30 2.56 -10.72
C ALA A 49 -3.93 4.04 -10.88
N ARG A 50 -4.67 4.96 -10.23
CA ARG A 50 -4.35 6.40 -10.22
C ARG A 50 -2.97 6.66 -9.62
N GLU A 51 -2.70 6.08 -8.45
CA GLU A 51 -1.43 6.26 -7.75
C GLU A 51 -0.25 5.65 -8.53
N ALA A 52 -0.43 4.50 -9.17
CA ALA A 52 0.59 3.86 -10.00
C ALA A 52 0.90 4.68 -11.27
N LEU A 53 -0.12 5.20 -11.95
CA LEU A 53 0.06 6.08 -13.11
C LEU A 53 0.76 7.39 -12.72
N ALA A 54 0.35 8.01 -11.61
CA ALA A 54 0.97 9.23 -11.09
C ALA A 54 2.45 8.99 -10.74
N ALA A 55 2.76 7.86 -10.10
CA ALA A 55 4.11 7.45 -9.76
C ALA A 55 5.02 7.29 -10.99
N LEU A 56 4.49 6.77 -12.11
CA LEU A 56 5.24 6.67 -13.37
C LEU A 56 5.56 8.04 -13.98
N THR A 57 4.73 9.04 -13.72
CA THR A 57 4.94 10.43 -14.15
C THR A 57 5.77 11.26 -13.17
N GLY A 58 6.29 10.65 -12.11
CA GLY A 58 7.18 11.29 -11.12
C GLY A 58 6.50 11.79 -9.85
N ASP A 59 5.18 11.66 -9.72
CA ASP A 59 4.40 12.04 -8.54
C ASP A 59 3.90 10.80 -7.80
N GLY A 60 4.79 10.16 -7.04
CA GLY A 60 4.53 8.88 -6.40
C GLY A 60 4.95 8.82 -4.92
N PRO A 61 4.25 8.04 -4.09
CA PRO A 61 4.63 7.85 -2.69
C PRO A 61 6.00 7.21 -2.56
N GLY A 62 6.83 7.72 -1.65
CA GLY A 62 8.18 7.18 -1.42
C GLY A 62 8.20 5.67 -1.09
N SER A 63 7.16 5.17 -0.40
CA SER A 63 7.02 3.73 -0.12
C SER A 63 6.82 2.87 -1.38
N LEU A 64 6.06 3.37 -2.36
CA LEU A 64 5.84 2.71 -3.65
C LEU A 64 7.09 2.81 -4.52
N ILE A 65 7.61 4.03 -4.71
CA ILE A 65 8.79 4.29 -5.54
C ILE A 65 10.01 3.52 -5.02
N GLY A 66 10.25 3.54 -3.70
CA GLY A 66 11.38 2.86 -3.10
C GLY A 66 11.32 1.34 -3.28
N LYS A 67 10.13 0.74 -3.11
CA LYS A 67 9.94 -0.70 -3.30
C LYS A 67 10.03 -1.09 -4.78
N ALA A 68 9.36 -0.36 -5.67
CA ALA A 68 9.34 -0.64 -7.09
C ALA A 68 10.74 -0.53 -7.73
N THR A 69 11.48 0.56 -7.45
CA THR A 69 12.84 0.74 -7.98
C THR A 69 13.84 -0.25 -7.40
N GLY A 70 13.68 -0.66 -6.13
CA GLY A 70 14.48 -1.72 -5.53
C GLY A 70 14.28 -3.08 -6.23
N LEU A 71 13.01 -3.50 -6.42
CA LEU A 71 12.69 -4.76 -7.09
C LEU A 71 13.09 -4.75 -8.57
N ALA A 72 12.81 -3.67 -9.29
CA ALA A 72 13.23 -3.51 -10.68
C ALA A 72 14.77 -3.55 -10.81
N GLY A 73 15.49 -2.96 -9.85
CA GLY A 73 16.95 -3.01 -9.79
C GLY A 73 17.50 -4.43 -9.70
N LEU A 74 16.94 -5.27 -8.82
CA LEU A 74 17.31 -6.69 -8.74
C LEU A 74 17.07 -7.42 -10.06
N MET A 75 15.95 -7.14 -10.74
CA MET A 75 15.66 -7.72 -12.06
C MET A 75 16.65 -7.26 -13.14
N LEU A 76 17.07 -6.00 -13.13
CA LEU A 76 18.06 -5.46 -14.08
C LEU A 76 19.44 -6.09 -13.87
N GLU A 77 19.82 -6.34 -12.62
CA GLU A 77 21.06 -7.05 -12.28
C GLU A 77 21.00 -8.52 -12.71
N LEU A 78 19.91 -9.21 -12.35
CA LEU A 78 19.69 -10.61 -12.72
C LEU A 78 19.66 -10.83 -14.23
N GLY A 79 19.06 -9.89 -14.98
CA GLY A 79 19.04 -9.90 -16.44
C GLY A 79 20.34 -9.44 -17.12
N GLY A 80 21.36 -9.04 -16.36
CA GLY A 80 22.65 -8.57 -16.87
C GLY A 80 22.63 -7.17 -17.50
N ALA A 81 21.53 -6.43 -17.37
CA ALA A 81 21.41 -5.05 -17.87
C ALA A 81 22.17 -4.05 -16.98
N ALA A 82 22.29 -4.37 -15.68
CA ALA A 82 23.05 -3.59 -14.71
C ALA A 82 24.13 -4.44 -14.04
N GLN A 83 25.23 -3.81 -13.61
CA GLN A 83 26.21 -4.47 -12.76
C GLN A 83 25.64 -4.67 -11.34
N PRO A 84 26.04 -5.74 -10.62
CA PRO A 84 25.61 -5.96 -9.25
C PRO A 84 25.80 -4.73 -8.36
N GLY A 85 24.75 -4.33 -7.63
CA GLY A 85 24.73 -3.14 -6.78
C GLY A 85 24.37 -1.83 -7.47
N PHE A 86 24.27 -1.78 -8.81
CA PHE A 86 23.91 -0.58 -9.57
C PHE A 86 22.48 -0.61 -10.15
N GLY A 87 21.75 -1.73 -10.01
CA GLY A 87 20.44 -1.93 -10.60
C GLY A 87 19.40 -0.93 -10.10
N ARG A 88 19.37 -0.66 -8.79
CA ARG A 88 18.42 0.32 -8.23
C ARG A 88 18.65 1.72 -8.78
N GLN A 89 19.91 2.14 -8.91
CA GLN A 89 20.23 3.45 -9.47
C GLN A 89 19.73 3.54 -10.92
N MET A 90 20.02 2.53 -11.74
CA MET A 90 19.53 2.46 -13.11
C MET A 90 18.00 2.48 -13.19
N ALA A 91 17.30 1.76 -12.29
CA ALA A 91 15.84 1.77 -12.24
C ALA A 91 15.27 3.16 -11.90
N VAL A 92 15.89 3.88 -10.97
CA VAL A 92 15.53 5.27 -10.64
C VAL A 92 15.73 6.18 -11.86
N GLU A 93 16.85 6.06 -12.57
CA GLU A 93 17.12 6.84 -13.79
C GLU A 93 16.11 6.52 -14.90
N ILE A 94 15.73 5.25 -15.09
CA ILE A 94 14.67 4.83 -16.05
C ILE A 94 13.32 5.47 -15.69
N LEU A 95 12.97 5.50 -14.41
CA LEU A 95 11.73 6.11 -13.94
C LEU A 95 11.75 7.63 -14.14
N GLN A 96 12.80 8.32 -13.69
CA GLN A 96 12.94 9.77 -13.78
C GLN A 96 13.06 10.28 -15.21
N SER A 97 13.66 9.50 -16.12
CA SER A 97 13.74 9.84 -17.54
C SER A 97 12.41 9.71 -18.29
N GLY A 98 11.34 9.21 -17.64
CA GLY A 98 10.04 8.97 -18.28
C GLY A 98 9.99 7.72 -19.16
N ARG A 99 11.11 7.00 -19.33
CA ARG A 99 11.16 5.76 -20.14
C ARG A 99 10.22 4.68 -19.61
N ALA A 100 10.08 4.57 -18.27
CA ALA A 100 9.12 3.65 -17.66
C ALA A 100 7.67 4.00 -18.05
N TYR A 101 7.32 5.29 -18.05
CA TYR A 101 5.99 5.75 -18.43
C TYR A 101 5.71 5.49 -19.90
N GLU A 102 6.64 5.83 -20.80
CA GLU A 102 6.49 5.53 -22.24
C GLU A 102 6.33 4.03 -22.52
N GLN A 103 7.04 3.17 -21.78
CA GLN A 103 6.83 1.73 -21.89
C GLN A 103 5.46 1.30 -21.37
N MET A 104 4.96 1.90 -20.28
CA MET A 104 3.60 1.65 -19.79
C MET A 104 2.55 2.06 -20.83
N LYS A 105 2.71 3.20 -21.51
CA LYS A 105 1.79 3.63 -22.59
C LYS A 105 1.67 2.56 -23.68
N ARG A 106 2.80 1.98 -24.11
CA ARG A 106 2.82 0.87 -25.08
C ARG A 106 2.11 -0.38 -24.56
N ILE A 107 2.28 -0.71 -23.27
CA ILE A 107 1.59 -1.84 -22.63
C ILE A 107 0.08 -1.60 -22.63
N ILE A 108 -0.37 -0.39 -22.27
CA ILE A 108 -1.78 0.00 -22.27
C ILE A 108 -2.39 -0.12 -23.67
N GLU A 109 -1.71 0.44 -24.68
CA GLU A 109 -2.14 0.36 -26.09
C GLU A 109 -2.24 -1.08 -26.58
N ALA A 110 -1.23 -1.92 -26.28
CA ALA A 110 -1.22 -3.33 -26.65
C ALA A 110 -2.35 -4.14 -25.99
N GLN A 111 -2.86 -3.69 -24.84
CA GLN A 111 -4.02 -4.28 -24.16
C GLN A 111 -5.35 -3.68 -24.61
N GLY A 112 -5.35 -2.72 -25.55
CA GLY A 112 -6.54 -2.06 -26.08
C GLY A 112 -7.06 -0.89 -25.24
N GLY A 113 -6.27 -0.37 -24.31
CA GLY A 113 -6.58 0.84 -23.55
C GLY A 113 -6.10 2.12 -24.25
N ASP A 114 -6.48 3.28 -23.71
CA ASP A 114 -5.97 4.58 -24.19
C ASP A 114 -4.57 4.86 -23.62
N PRO A 115 -3.50 4.90 -24.43
CA PRO A 115 -2.14 5.19 -23.96
C PRO A 115 -1.97 6.60 -23.39
N ASN A 116 -2.91 7.53 -23.65
CA ASN A 116 -2.85 8.90 -23.12
C ASN A 116 -3.71 9.09 -21.88
N VAL A 117 -4.26 8.01 -21.31
CA VAL A 117 -4.99 8.04 -20.04
C VAL A 117 -4.15 8.69 -18.94
N LYS A 118 -4.75 9.64 -18.24
CA LYS A 118 -4.16 10.30 -17.08
C LYS A 118 -4.71 9.71 -15.78
N PRO A 119 -3.99 9.87 -14.65
CA PRO A 119 -4.48 9.45 -13.36
C PRO A 119 -5.88 10.00 -13.04
N GLU A 120 -6.20 11.24 -13.41
CA GLU A 120 -7.52 11.86 -13.19
C GLU A 120 -8.64 11.30 -14.06
N ASP A 121 -8.33 10.65 -15.18
CA ASP A 121 -9.32 10.05 -16.09
C ASP A 121 -9.88 8.72 -15.56
N VAL A 122 -9.19 8.10 -14.59
CA VAL A 122 -9.63 6.83 -13.99
C VAL A 122 -10.77 7.12 -13.01
N PRO A 123 -11.99 6.62 -13.25
CA PRO A 123 -13.15 6.92 -12.42
C PRO A 123 -13.02 6.29 -11.03
N VAL A 124 -13.43 7.04 -10.01
CA VAL A 124 -13.53 6.59 -8.62
C VAL A 124 -14.98 6.69 -8.15
N GLY A 125 -15.29 6.05 -7.02
CA GLY A 125 -16.62 6.09 -6.42
C GLY A 125 -17.07 7.53 -6.14
N ASP A 126 -18.35 7.81 -6.41
CA ASP A 126 -18.96 9.13 -6.25
C ASP A 126 -19.44 9.39 -4.81
N LYS A 127 -19.61 8.32 -4.01
CA LYS A 127 -19.92 8.39 -2.59
C LYS A 127 -18.62 8.39 -1.81
N VAL A 128 -18.29 9.52 -1.19
CA VAL A 128 -17.02 9.74 -0.50
C VAL A 128 -17.25 10.25 0.90
N GLU A 129 -16.63 9.61 1.90
CA GLU A 129 -16.66 10.08 3.29
C GLU A 129 -15.26 10.19 3.88
N VAL A 130 -15.04 11.25 4.65
CA VAL A 130 -13.74 11.58 5.24
C VAL A 130 -13.73 11.15 6.70
N VAL A 131 -12.90 10.18 7.02
CA VAL A 131 -12.68 9.75 8.40
C VAL A 131 -11.63 10.64 9.05
N ARG A 132 -11.98 11.18 10.22
CA ARG A 132 -11.19 12.14 10.99
C ARG A 132 -10.69 11.54 12.29
N ALA A 133 -9.52 11.98 12.73
CA ALA A 133 -8.92 11.58 14.01
C ALA A 133 -9.81 11.99 15.19
N GLN A 134 -10.09 11.03 16.09
CA GLN A 134 -10.91 11.28 17.29
C GLN A 134 -10.11 11.94 18.42
N THR A 135 -8.79 11.78 18.40
CA THR A 135 -7.84 12.27 19.40
C THR A 135 -6.61 12.85 18.72
N SER A 136 -5.89 13.73 19.42
CA SER A 136 -4.58 14.21 18.98
C SER A 136 -3.49 13.25 19.47
N GLY A 137 -2.46 13.00 18.66
CA GLY A 137 -1.41 12.06 18.99
C GLY A 137 -0.49 11.75 17.81
N TYR A 138 0.08 10.55 17.80
CA TYR A 138 0.87 10.01 16.70
C TYR A 138 0.24 8.70 16.23
N ILE A 139 0.28 8.46 14.92
CA ILE A 139 -0.15 7.16 14.36
C ILE A 139 0.89 6.12 14.77
N THR A 140 0.54 5.22 15.68
CA THR A 140 1.43 4.15 16.15
C THR A 140 1.29 2.90 15.28
N ARG A 141 0.09 2.66 14.73
CA ARG A 141 -0.18 1.48 13.91
C ARG A 141 -1.25 1.71 12.86
N ILE A 142 -1.06 1.05 11.72
CA ILE A 142 -2.07 0.91 10.66
C ILE A 142 -2.25 -0.59 10.42
N TYR A 143 -3.46 -1.10 10.64
CA TYR A 143 -3.79 -2.53 10.57
C TYR A 143 -4.19 -2.91 9.15
N ASN A 144 -3.30 -3.57 8.40
CA ASN A 144 -3.52 -3.93 6.98
C ASN A 144 -4.76 -4.81 6.76
N ASP A 145 -5.02 -5.76 7.66
CA ASP A 145 -6.20 -6.61 7.68
C ASP A 145 -7.48 -5.78 7.80
N ARG A 146 -7.54 -4.85 8.76
CA ARG A 146 -8.69 -3.95 8.96
C ARG A 146 -8.88 -2.99 7.78
N ILE A 147 -7.79 -2.43 7.25
CA ILE A 147 -7.84 -1.59 6.03
C ILE A 147 -8.45 -2.38 4.86
N ASN A 148 -8.04 -3.63 4.66
CA ASN A 148 -8.58 -4.48 3.59
C ASN A 148 -10.05 -4.83 3.82
N GLU A 149 -10.47 -5.07 5.06
CA GLU A 149 -11.88 -5.31 5.39
C GLU A 149 -12.76 -4.10 5.10
N VAL A 150 -12.33 -2.89 5.49
CA VAL A 150 -13.06 -1.66 5.20
C VAL A 150 -13.14 -1.40 3.69
N ALA A 151 -12.04 -1.61 2.94
CA ALA A 151 -12.06 -1.48 1.49
C ALA A 151 -13.03 -2.48 0.82
N ARG A 152 -13.11 -3.72 1.32
CA ARG A 152 -14.06 -4.73 0.84
C ARG A 152 -15.51 -4.36 1.15
N ALA A 153 -15.77 -3.85 2.35
CA ALA A 153 -17.10 -3.37 2.72
C ALA A 153 -17.54 -2.19 1.85
N ALA A 154 -16.63 -1.31 1.45
CA ALA A 154 -16.90 -0.24 0.49
C ALA A 154 -17.23 -0.76 -0.92
N GLY A 155 -16.88 -2.01 -1.23
CA GLY A 155 -17.22 -2.71 -2.48
C GLY A 155 -16.01 -3.18 -3.31
N ALA A 156 -14.78 -2.90 -2.89
CA ALA A 156 -13.59 -3.36 -3.60
C ALA A 156 -13.42 -4.89 -3.48
N PRO A 157 -12.90 -5.58 -4.51
CA PRO A 157 -12.43 -5.06 -5.79
C PRO A 157 -13.50 -5.05 -6.90
N PHE A 158 -14.72 -5.49 -6.62
CA PHE A 158 -15.77 -5.67 -7.64
C PHE A 158 -16.31 -4.33 -8.14
N HIS A 159 -16.51 -3.39 -7.22
CA HIS A 159 -16.74 -1.98 -7.53
C HIS A 159 -15.38 -1.31 -7.68
N LYS A 160 -14.93 -1.08 -8.91
CA LYS A 160 -13.56 -0.63 -9.18
C LYS A 160 -13.29 0.76 -8.61
N GLY A 161 -14.32 1.61 -8.56
CA GLY A 161 -14.23 2.95 -7.98
C GLY A 161 -14.17 2.94 -6.45
N ALA A 162 -14.54 1.83 -5.80
CA ALA A 162 -14.52 1.70 -4.35
C ALA A 162 -13.11 1.44 -3.80
N GLY A 163 -12.84 1.94 -2.61
CA GLY A 163 -11.55 1.78 -1.95
C GLY A 163 -11.30 2.82 -0.86
N LEU A 164 -10.04 2.98 -0.48
CA LEU A 164 -9.60 3.88 0.57
C LEU A 164 -8.41 4.71 0.11
N ARG A 165 -8.33 5.95 0.59
CA ARG A 165 -7.13 6.78 0.47
C ARG A 165 -6.66 7.21 1.85
N LEU A 166 -5.44 6.84 2.22
CA LEU A 166 -4.81 7.24 3.46
C LEU A 166 -4.17 8.63 3.29
N PHE A 167 -4.23 9.46 4.32
CA PHE A 167 -3.52 10.76 4.31
C PHE A 167 -2.16 10.69 4.95
N LYS A 168 -1.97 9.76 5.90
CA LYS A 168 -0.80 9.71 6.77
C LYS A 168 -0.34 8.27 6.99
N LYS A 169 0.94 8.14 7.32
CA LYS A 169 1.59 6.86 7.63
C LYS A 169 1.93 6.76 9.11
N VAL A 170 2.33 5.56 9.54
CA VAL A 170 2.87 5.32 10.88
C VAL A 170 4.00 6.31 11.18
N GLY A 171 3.99 6.86 12.39
CA GLY A 171 4.91 7.90 12.87
C GLY A 171 4.46 9.34 12.61
N ALA A 172 3.40 9.56 11.82
CA ALA A 172 2.88 10.90 11.59
C ALA A 172 2.13 11.44 12.82
N LYS A 173 2.39 12.71 13.17
CA LYS A 173 1.58 13.45 14.14
C LYS A 173 0.20 13.77 13.55
N VAL A 174 -0.84 13.64 14.35
CA VAL A 174 -2.23 13.97 13.99
C VAL A 174 -2.90 14.81 15.06
N GLU A 175 -3.77 15.72 14.64
CA GLU A 175 -4.62 16.52 15.53
C GLU A 175 -6.06 16.02 15.52
N LYS A 176 -6.78 16.18 16.63
CA LYS A 176 -8.20 15.85 16.72
C LYS A 176 -8.98 16.60 15.63
N GLY A 177 -9.76 15.87 14.84
CA GLY A 177 -10.55 16.39 13.70
C GLY A 177 -9.79 16.42 12.37
N GLU A 178 -8.49 16.15 12.36
CA GLU A 178 -7.69 16.08 11.13
C GLU A 178 -8.08 14.84 10.29
N PRO A 179 -8.16 14.95 8.95
CA PRO A 179 -8.44 13.81 8.10
C PRO A 179 -7.32 12.76 8.13
N ILE A 180 -7.69 11.49 8.34
CA ILE A 180 -6.74 10.37 8.41
C ILE A 180 -6.91 9.37 7.26
N MET A 181 -8.13 9.22 6.76
CA MET A 181 -8.42 8.50 5.52
C MET A 181 -9.73 8.96 4.87
N GLU A 182 -9.87 8.70 3.58
CA GLU A 182 -11.11 8.81 2.81
C GLU A 182 -11.58 7.42 2.39
N ILE A 183 -12.90 7.23 2.39
CA ILE A 183 -13.55 6.02 1.89
C ILE A 183 -14.32 6.39 0.63
N TYR A 184 -14.11 5.62 -0.44
CA TYR A 184 -14.80 5.75 -1.72
C TYR A 184 -15.69 4.53 -1.93
N ALA A 185 -16.93 4.75 -2.35
CA ALA A 185 -17.89 3.69 -2.69
C ALA A 185 -18.75 4.11 -3.89
N GLU A 186 -19.37 3.12 -4.55
CA GLU A 186 -20.30 3.32 -5.68
C GLU A 186 -21.78 3.26 -5.21
N SER A 187 -22.04 3.02 -3.93
CA SER A 187 -23.40 3.03 -3.36
C SER A 187 -23.39 3.46 -1.89
N GLU A 188 -24.45 4.12 -1.45
CA GLU A 188 -24.57 4.63 -0.07
C GLU A 188 -24.58 3.50 0.96
N GLY A 189 -25.29 2.41 0.71
CA GLY A 189 -25.34 1.28 1.66
C GLY A 189 -23.98 0.63 1.92
N ARG A 190 -23.11 0.56 0.90
CA ARG A 190 -21.73 0.05 1.04
C ARG A 190 -20.85 1.02 1.82
N LEU A 191 -21.05 2.32 1.61
CA LEU A 191 -20.33 3.35 2.34
C LEU A 191 -20.69 3.31 3.83
N ASP A 192 -21.98 3.16 4.15
CA ASP A 192 -22.46 3.03 5.52
C ASP A 192 -21.89 1.78 6.21
N GLU A 193 -21.88 0.64 5.52
CA GLU A 193 -21.27 -0.62 5.99
C GLU A 193 -19.77 -0.42 6.32
N ALA A 194 -19.04 0.24 5.42
CA ALA A 194 -17.63 0.54 5.64
C ALA A 194 -17.40 1.49 6.84
N LEU A 195 -18.23 2.52 6.99
CA LEU A 195 -18.16 3.46 8.11
C LEU A 195 -18.47 2.79 9.46
N GLU A 196 -19.43 1.87 9.49
CA GLU A 196 -19.73 1.08 10.67
C GLU A 196 -18.52 0.24 11.10
N LEU A 197 -17.87 -0.44 10.15
CA LEU A 197 -16.65 -1.22 10.43
C LEU A 197 -15.53 -0.36 11.00
N VAL A 198 -15.33 0.85 10.47
CA VAL A 198 -14.32 1.79 10.98
C VAL A 198 -14.60 2.18 12.43
N ARG A 199 -15.87 2.31 12.82
CA ARG A 199 -16.27 2.61 14.20
C ARG A 199 -16.10 1.41 15.12
N SER A 200 -16.46 0.21 14.68
CA SER A 200 -16.38 -1.01 15.49
C SER A 200 -14.96 -1.57 15.62
N CYS A 201 -14.14 -1.41 14.58
CA CYS A 201 -12.80 -1.97 14.49
C CYS A 201 -11.84 -0.96 13.82
N PRO A 202 -11.36 0.05 14.57
CA PRO A 202 -10.56 1.13 13.99
C PRO A 202 -9.31 0.62 13.27
N PRO A 203 -9.09 0.98 12.00
CA PRO A 203 -7.93 0.51 11.24
C PRO A 203 -6.65 1.29 11.53
N ILE A 204 -6.76 2.48 12.14
CA ILE A 204 -5.64 3.37 12.46
C ILE A 204 -5.65 3.62 13.96
N GLU A 205 -4.50 3.38 14.61
CA GLU A 205 -4.29 3.59 16.04
C GLU A 205 -3.50 4.87 16.27
N ILE A 206 -4.05 5.73 17.12
CA ILE A 206 -3.49 7.05 17.45
C ILE A 206 -3.29 7.10 18.96
N GLU A 207 -2.05 7.29 19.38
CA GLU A 207 -1.68 7.36 20.79
C GLU A 207 -1.09 8.72 21.15
N GLY A 208 -1.41 9.18 22.36
CA GLY A 208 -0.76 10.34 22.98
C GLY A 208 0.47 9.92 23.80
N MET A 209 1.17 10.90 24.36
CA MET A 209 2.33 10.65 25.24
C MET A 209 1.95 10.00 26.57
N ILE A 210 0.70 10.17 26.99
CA ILE A 210 0.12 9.45 28.13
C ILE A 210 -0.71 8.33 27.54
N ILE A 211 -0.15 7.11 27.54
CA ILE A 211 -0.80 5.93 26.97
C ILE A 211 -1.93 5.45 27.88
N GLU A 212 -1.69 5.40 29.19
CA GLU A 212 -2.68 4.94 30.16
C GLU A 212 -2.52 5.69 31.49
N LYS A 213 -3.65 6.04 32.12
CA LYS A 213 -3.70 6.57 33.48
C LYS A 213 -4.28 5.51 34.42
N ILE A 214 -3.41 4.77 35.08
CA ILE A 214 -3.81 3.79 36.10
C ILE A 214 -4.06 4.53 37.42
N SER A 215 -5.33 4.60 37.85
CA SER A 215 -5.72 5.28 39.09
C SER A 215 -5.93 4.31 40.28
N HIS A 216 -5.98 3.01 40.02
CA HIS A 216 -6.02 1.95 41.03
C HIS A 216 -5.56 0.61 40.41
N MET A 217 -4.56 -0.06 40.97
CA MET A 217 -4.28 -1.48 40.68
C MET A 217 -5.05 -2.33 41.68
N PRO A 218 -5.89 -3.30 41.28
CA PRO A 218 -6.25 -4.40 42.16
C PRO A 218 -4.95 -5.10 42.55
N ARG A 219 -4.69 -5.26 43.85
CA ARG A 219 -3.59 -6.09 44.33
C ARG A 219 -3.77 -7.48 43.72
N TRP A 220 -2.71 -7.98 43.10
CA TRP A 220 -2.59 -9.38 42.72
C TRP A 220 -2.88 -10.25 43.95
N GLU A 221 -3.89 -11.11 43.89
CA GLU A 221 -4.00 -12.21 44.84
C GLU A 221 -3.04 -13.31 44.39
N ALA A 222 -2.20 -13.72 45.33
CA ALA A 222 -1.07 -14.65 45.18
C ALA A 222 -1.48 -16.08 44.84
#